data_AF-A0A7S3JEW4-F1
#
_entry.id   AF-A0A7S3JEW4-F1
#
_cell.length_a   1.000
_cell.length_b   1.000
_cell.length_c   1.000
_cell.angle_alpha   90.00
_cell.angle_beta   90.00
_cell.angle_gamma   90.00
#
_symmetry.space_group_name_H-M   'P 1'
#
loop_
_entity.id
_entity.type
_entity.pdbx_description
1 polymer ?
#
loop_
_entity_poly.entity_id
_entity_poly.type
_entity_poly.pdbx_seq_one_letter_code
_entity_poly.pdbx_strand_id
1 'polypeptide(L)'
;HEVSYNPLFIELAIDYDAFDIVFSLKDRFPQSSARDEASFVNSICVSFSKTNHCWLAKCALLKSALQFVSYRRAEELISVILTKIQKKDPKDNPLYFSPNLLILGLNMYEVCFQLEKLYPFLSGLTQSIKDMLTAILSAFISDIKDENRLRSIIFERDFE
;
A
#
# COMPACT_ATOMS: atom_id res chain seq x y z
N HIS A 1 19.75 27.08 -11.68
CA HIS A 1 18.50 26.62 -12.31
C HIS A 1 17.75 25.78 -11.29
N GLU A 2 16.68 26.33 -10.71
CA GLU A 2 15.76 25.53 -9.89
C GLU A 2 15.03 24.57 -10.81
N VAL A 3 15.25 23.27 -10.62
CA VAL A 3 14.42 22.25 -11.25
C VAL A 3 13.10 22.31 -10.49
N SER A 4 12.04 22.78 -11.14
CA SER A 4 10.71 22.81 -10.50
C SER A 4 10.17 21.39 -10.34
N TYR A 5 9.52 21.11 -9.21
CA TYR A 5 8.64 19.95 -9.07
C TYR A 5 7.63 19.95 -10.22
N ASN A 6 7.64 18.91 -11.04
CA ASN A 6 6.64 18.75 -12.10
C ASN A 6 5.76 17.55 -11.74
N PRO A 7 4.53 17.81 -11.26
CA PRO A 7 3.59 16.76 -10.82
C PRO A 7 3.39 15.67 -11.89
N LEU A 8 3.39 16.03 -13.17
CA LEU A 8 3.18 15.09 -14.27
C LEU A 8 4.25 13.99 -14.34
N PHE A 9 5.50 14.28 -14.00
CA PHE A 9 6.57 13.27 -14.01
C PHE A 9 6.41 12.28 -12.87
N ILE A 10 5.93 12.73 -11.70
CA ILE A 10 5.69 11.86 -10.56
C ILE A 10 4.45 11.01 -10.81
N GLU A 11 3.39 11.59 -11.38
CA GLU A 11 2.20 10.85 -11.80
C GLU A 11 2.55 9.78 -12.84
N LEU A 12 3.39 10.10 -13.82
CA LEU A 12 3.91 9.14 -14.79
C LEU A 12 4.72 8.04 -14.09
N ALA A 13 5.63 8.39 -13.18
CA ALA A 13 6.42 7.40 -12.45
C ALA A 13 5.53 6.46 -11.62
N ILE A 14 4.45 6.96 -10.99
CA ILE A 14 3.45 6.14 -10.30
C ILE A 14 2.74 5.20 -11.27
N ASP A 15 2.32 5.69 -12.44
CA ASP A 15 1.60 4.90 -13.45
C ASP A 15 2.44 3.76 -14.05
N TYR A 16 3.78 3.92 -14.07
CA TYR A 16 4.72 2.88 -14.49
C TYR A 16 5.32 2.08 -13.31
N ASP A 17 4.76 2.19 -12.11
CA ASP A 17 5.23 1.54 -10.88
C ASP A 17 6.72 1.84 -10.54
N ALA A 18 7.29 2.94 -11.05
CA ALA A 18 8.66 3.42 -10.80
C ALA A 18 8.78 4.21 -9.48
N PHE A 19 8.43 3.54 -8.37
CA PHE A 19 8.32 4.16 -7.06
C PHE A 19 9.65 4.63 -6.46
N ASP A 20 10.77 4.03 -6.87
CA ASP A 20 12.13 4.50 -6.56
C ASP A 20 12.37 5.93 -7.06
N ILE A 21 11.92 6.24 -8.27
CA ILE A 21 11.95 7.59 -8.83
C ILE A 21 11.02 8.52 -8.04
N VAL A 22 9.84 8.05 -7.67
CA VAL A 22 8.87 8.82 -6.87
C VAL A 22 9.47 9.24 -5.53
N PHE A 23 10.09 8.30 -4.79
CA PHE A 23 10.77 8.60 -3.53
C PHE A 23 11.91 9.61 -3.73
N SER A 24 12.77 9.38 -4.72
CA SER A 24 13.91 10.27 -5.00
C SER A 24 13.48 11.70 -5.34
N LEU A 25 12.40 11.86 -6.09
CA LEU A 25 11.86 13.18 -6.45
C LEU A 25 11.20 13.87 -5.25
N LYS A 26 10.46 13.13 -4.40
CA LYS A 26 9.82 13.71 -3.20
C LYS A 26 10.86 14.26 -2.22
N ASP A 27 11.95 13.53 -2.00
CA ASP A 27 13.03 13.97 -1.10
C ASP A 27 13.75 15.23 -1.61
N ARG A 28 13.83 15.40 -2.93
CA ARG A 28 14.50 16.56 -3.56
C ARG A 28 13.63 17.80 -3.62
N PHE A 29 12.31 17.65 -3.56
CA PHE A 29 11.35 18.76 -3.71
C PHE A 29 10.28 18.76 -2.60
N PRO A 30 10.67 18.96 -1.33
CA PRO A 30 9.75 18.90 -0.20
C PRO A 30 8.79 20.10 -0.11
N GLN A 31 9.03 21.18 -0.87
CA GLN A 31 8.19 22.39 -0.88
C GLN A 31 7.17 22.34 -2.03
N SER A 32 6.14 21.52 -1.86
CA SER A 32 4.99 21.38 -2.76
C SER A 32 3.78 22.16 -2.22
N SER A 33 2.91 22.67 -3.11
CA SER A 33 1.67 23.29 -2.66
C SER A 33 0.65 22.24 -2.19
N ALA A 34 -0.34 22.64 -1.37
CA ALA A 34 -1.41 21.73 -0.95
C ALA A 34 -2.20 21.14 -2.13
N ARG A 35 -2.28 21.87 -3.26
CA ARG A 35 -2.91 21.39 -4.49
C ARG A 35 -2.07 20.28 -5.15
N ASP A 36 -0.76 20.43 -5.17
CA ASP A 36 0.15 19.44 -5.75
C ASP A 36 0.14 18.14 -4.92
N GLU A 37 0.14 18.26 -3.59
CA GLU A 37 -0.01 17.12 -2.68
C GLU A 37 -1.33 16.38 -2.87
N ALA A 38 -2.43 17.10 -3.05
CA ALA A 38 -3.72 16.47 -3.34
C ALA A 38 -3.72 15.70 -4.68
N SER A 39 -3.08 16.24 -5.72
CA SER A 39 -2.94 15.55 -7.01
C SER A 39 -2.06 14.29 -6.88
N PHE A 40 -0.93 14.43 -6.20
CA PHE A 40 -0.02 13.33 -5.90
C PHE A 40 -0.71 12.19 -5.16
N VAL A 41 -1.43 12.51 -4.08
CA VAL A 41 -2.21 11.53 -3.29
C VAL A 41 -3.29 10.87 -4.14
N ASN A 42 -3.99 11.65 -4.97
CA ASN A 42 -4.99 11.12 -5.88
C ASN A 42 -4.39 10.08 -6.84
N SER A 43 -3.20 10.35 -7.38
CA SER A 43 -2.49 9.42 -8.27
C SER A 43 -2.04 8.16 -7.55
N ILE A 44 -1.56 8.26 -6.30
CA ILE A 44 -1.29 7.08 -5.47
C ILE A 44 -2.55 6.26 -5.27
N CYS A 45 -3.66 6.86 -4.83
CA CYS A 45 -4.91 6.15 -4.58
C CYS A 45 -5.42 5.42 -5.84
N VAL A 46 -5.35 6.07 -7.00
CA VAL A 46 -5.73 5.47 -8.28
C VAL A 46 -4.84 4.27 -8.62
N SER A 47 -3.53 4.34 -8.34
CA SER A 47 -2.58 3.26 -8.65
C SER A 47 -2.89 1.93 -7.94
N PHE A 48 -3.56 1.94 -6.77
CA PHE A 48 -4.01 0.73 -6.08
C PHE A 48 -5.04 -0.06 -6.90
N SER A 49 -5.86 0.64 -7.69
CA SER A 49 -6.87 0.00 -8.55
C SER A 49 -6.25 -0.58 -9.83
N LYS A 50 -5.22 0.08 -10.37
CA LYS A 50 -4.59 -0.27 -11.66
C LYS A 50 -3.69 -1.50 -11.57
N THR A 51 -2.79 -1.57 -10.58
CA THR A 51 -1.75 -2.62 -10.51
C THR A 51 -1.63 -3.22 -9.11
N ASN A 52 -1.31 -4.52 -9.05
CA ASN A 52 -1.01 -5.24 -7.80
C ASN A 52 0.46 -5.13 -7.39
N HIS A 53 1.30 -4.50 -8.22
CA HIS A 53 2.71 -4.30 -7.93
C HIS A 53 2.92 -3.15 -6.93
N CYS A 54 4.06 -3.24 -6.23
CA CYS A 54 4.57 -2.18 -5.36
C CYS A 54 3.59 -1.69 -4.27
N TRP A 55 2.64 -2.53 -3.82
CA TRP A 55 1.68 -2.15 -2.76
C TRP A 55 2.36 -1.66 -1.48
N LEU A 56 3.53 -2.25 -1.14
CA LEU A 56 4.31 -1.79 0.00
C LEU A 56 4.76 -0.33 -0.16
N ALA A 57 5.30 0.04 -1.32
CA ALA A 57 5.71 1.40 -1.63
C ALA A 57 4.51 2.35 -1.68
N LYS A 58 3.40 1.93 -2.29
CA LYS A 58 2.15 2.69 -2.35
C LYS A 58 1.63 3.01 -0.95
N CYS A 59 1.58 2.03 -0.05
CA CYS A 59 1.17 2.26 1.34
C CYS A 59 2.14 3.18 2.09
N ALA A 60 3.45 3.01 1.93
CA ALA A 60 4.46 3.84 2.58
C ALA A 60 4.34 5.32 2.16
N LEU A 61 4.19 5.59 0.87
CA LEU A 61 3.98 6.95 0.36
C LEU A 61 2.66 7.53 0.84
N LEU A 62 1.57 6.76 0.75
CA LEU A 62 0.26 7.23 1.16
C LEU A 62 0.25 7.63 2.63
N LYS A 63 0.85 6.83 3.52
CA LYS A 63 0.96 7.14 4.96
C LYS A 63 1.51 8.54 5.22
N SER A 64 2.54 8.94 4.47
CA SER A 64 3.17 10.27 4.62
C SER A 64 2.30 11.43 4.14
N ALA A 65 1.20 11.16 3.42
CA ALA A 65 0.37 12.15 2.76
C ALA A 65 -1.14 11.98 3.05
N LEU A 66 -1.51 11.16 4.06
CA LEU A 66 -2.89 10.83 4.40
C LEU A 66 -3.76 12.06 4.71
N GLN A 67 -3.17 13.12 5.26
CA GLN A 67 -3.84 14.39 5.55
C GLN A 67 -4.41 15.11 4.31
N PHE A 68 -3.94 14.76 3.11
CA PHE A 68 -4.42 15.33 1.84
C PHE A 68 -5.41 14.42 1.11
N VAL A 69 -5.70 13.23 1.65
CA VAL A 69 -6.73 12.33 1.10
C VAL A 69 -8.10 12.93 1.41
N SER A 70 -8.95 13.09 0.40
CA SER A 70 -10.35 13.48 0.61
C SER A 70 -11.21 12.28 1.06
N TYR A 71 -12.32 12.54 1.75
CA TYR A 71 -13.25 11.50 2.20
C TYR A 71 -13.63 10.53 1.05
N ARG A 72 -14.03 11.07 -0.11
CA ARG A 72 -14.39 10.26 -1.28
C ARG A 72 -13.25 9.34 -1.73
N ARG A 73 -12.02 9.85 -1.75
CA ARG A 73 -10.85 9.03 -2.13
C ARG A 73 -10.50 8.01 -1.07
N ALA A 74 -10.68 8.33 0.22
CA ALA A 74 -10.52 7.36 1.30
C ALA A 74 -11.52 6.21 1.15
N GLU A 75 -12.79 6.51 0.90
CA GLU A 75 -13.84 5.51 0.69
C GLU A 75 -13.54 4.60 -0.51
N GLU A 76 -13.20 5.19 -1.66
CA GLU A 76 -12.82 4.44 -2.87
C GLU A 76 -11.58 3.56 -2.63
N LEU A 77 -10.55 4.10 -1.97
CA LEU A 77 -9.32 3.37 -1.64
C LEU A 77 -9.61 2.17 -0.72
N ILE A 78 -10.38 2.37 0.34
CA ILE A 78 -10.75 1.30 1.29
C ILE A 78 -11.53 0.20 0.56
N SER A 79 -12.45 0.57 -0.33
CA SER A 79 -13.18 -0.39 -1.18
C SER A 79 -12.25 -1.18 -2.10
N VAL A 80 -11.27 -0.52 -2.73
CA VAL A 80 -10.26 -1.17 -3.57
C VAL A 80 -9.41 -2.14 -2.75
N ILE A 81 -8.91 -1.71 -1.59
CA ILE A 81 -8.13 -2.55 -0.69
C ILE A 81 -8.93 -3.80 -0.31
N LEU A 82 -10.15 -3.61 0.17
CA LEU A 82 -11.05 -4.68 0.58
C LEU A 82 -11.25 -5.69 -0.55
N THR A 83 -11.59 -5.19 -1.74
CA THR A 83 -11.84 -6.02 -2.92
C THR A 83 -10.62 -6.83 -3.31
N LYS A 84 -9.42 -6.25 -3.25
CA LYS A 84 -8.16 -6.87 -3.68
C LYS A 84 -7.67 -7.93 -2.69
N ILE A 85 -7.73 -7.67 -1.39
CA ILE A 85 -7.28 -8.65 -0.38
C ILE A 85 -8.22 -9.86 -0.26
N GLN A 86 -9.48 -9.71 -0.67
CA GLN A 86 -10.46 -10.80 -0.72
C GLN A 86 -10.31 -11.68 -1.97
N LYS A 87 -9.47 -11.30 -2.94
CA LYS A 87 -9.23 -12.12 -4.13
C LYS A 87 -8.59 -13.45 -3.73
N LYS A 88 -9.21 -14.54 -4.19
CA LYS A 88 -8.72 -15.90 -3.98
C LYS A 88 -7.56 -16.27 -4.91
N ASP A 89 -7.56 -15.71 -6.11
CA ASP A 89 -6.45 -15.90 -7.05
C ASP A 89 -5.22 -15.14 -6.52
N PRO A 90 -4.09 -15.83 -6.25
CA PRO A 90 -2.85 -15.18 -5.85
C PRO A 90 -2.41 -14.08 -6.80
N LYS A 91 -2.72 -14.20 -8.11
CA LYS A 91 -2.38 -13.20 -9.12
C LYS A 91 -3.13 -11.87 -8.96
N ASP A 92 -4.28 -11.93 -8.30
CA ASP A 92 -5.13 -10.76 -8.09
C ASP A 92 -5.04 -10.19 -6.68
N ASN A 93 -4.30 -10.85 -5.79
CA ASN A 93 -4.19 -10.50 -4.39
C ASN A 93 -2.78 -9.96 -4.06
N PRO A 94 -2.65 -8.67 -3.69
CA PRO A 94 -1.35 -8.01 -3.49
C PRO A 94 -0.53 -8.60 -2.34
N LEU A 95 -1.17 -9.29 -1.40
CA LEU A 95 -0.49 -9.91 -0.27
C LEU A 95 0.43 -11.06 -0.72
N TYR A 96 0.10 -11.74 -1.83
CA TYR A 96 0.91 -12.86 -2.35
C TYR A 96 2.16 -12.41 -3.12
N PHE A 97 2.15 -11.21 -3.68
CA PHE A 97 3.29 -10.65 -4.40
C PHE A 97 4.28 -9.92 -3.51
N SER A 98 3.90 -9.62 -2.26
CA SER A 98 4.75 -8.84 -1.40
C SER A 98 5.96 -9.66 -0.98
N PRO A 99 7.21 -9.18 -1.23
CA PRO A 99 8.40 -9.84 -0.71
C PRO A 99 8.43 -9.82 0.83
N ASN A 100 7.64 -8.94 1.45
CA ASN A 100 7.45 -8.92 2.89
C ASN A 100 5.97 -8.72 3.23
N LEU A 101 5.28 -9.85 3.43
CA LEU A 101 3.86 -9.88 3.79
C LEU A 101 3.58 -9.16 5.12
N LEU A 102 4.46 -9.34 6.11
CA LEU A 102 4.30 -8.72 7.43
C LEU A 102 4.31 -7.20 7.34
N ILE A 103 5.34 -6.64 6.68
CA ILE A 103 5.48 -5.19 6.55
C ILE A 103 4.34 -4.62 5.71
N LEU A 104 3.93 -5.28 4.62
CA LEU A 104 2.80 -4.81 3.83
C LEU A 104 1.51 -4.81 4.66
N GLY A 105 1.19 -5.91 5.34
CA GLY A 105 -0.01 -6.02 6.16
C GLY A 105 -0.06 -4.97 7.27
N LEU A 106 1.06 -4.72 7.95
CA LEU A 106 1.16 -3.67 8.96
C LEU A 106 0.95 -2.26 8.38
N ASN A 107 1.54 -1.96 7.22
CA ASN A 107 1.34 -0.67 6.58
C ASN A 107 -0.11 -0.48 6.11
N MET A 108 -0.75 -1.53 5.57
CA MET A 108 -2.17 -1.49 5.19
C MET A 108 -3.07 -1.30 6.40
N TYR A 109 -2.78 -2.00 7.50
CA TYR A 109 -3.50 -1.84 8.77
C TYR A 109 -3.40 -0.39 9.26
N GLU A 110 -2.20 0.19 9.23
CA GLU A 110 -1.97 1.56 9.67
C GLU A 110 -2.68 2.58 8.78
N VAL A 111 -2.66 2.40 7.45
CA VAL A 111 -3.46 3.23 6.53
C VAL A 111 -4.93 3.18 6.90
N CYS A 112 -5.50 1.99 7.12
CA CYS A 112 -6.90 1.83 7.52
C CYS A 112 -7.19 2.53 8.85
N PHE A 113 -6.31 2.36 9.84
CA PHE A 113 -6.45 2.97 11.16
C PHE A 113 -6.38 4.50 11.11
N GLN A 114 -5.46 5.07 10.33
CA GLN A 114 -5.35 6.52 10.19
C GLN A 114 -6.51 7.12 9.39
N LEU A 115 -6.97 6.44 8.33
CA LEU A 115 -8.16 6.86 7.59
C LEU A 115 -9.43 6.82 8.45
N GLU A 116 -9.58 5.82 9.31
CA GLU A 116 -10.68 5.75 10.27
C GLU A 116 -10.64 6.89 11.29
N LYS A 117 -9.46 7.30 11.75
CA LYS A 117 -9.30 8.47 12.61
C LYS A 117 -9.71 9.77 11.91
N LEU A 118 -9.34 9.93 10.64
CA LEU A 118 -9.71 11.11 9.84
C LEU A 118 -11.20 11.08 9.49
N TYR A 119 -11.75 9.90 9.22
CA TYR A 119 -13.10 9.67 8.73
C TYR A 119 -13.78 8.52 9.49
N PRO A 120 -14.31 8.77 10.70
CA PRO A 120 -14.91 7.74 11.55
C PRO A 120 -16.06 6.95 10.89
N PHE A 121 -16.73 7.54 9.90
CA PHE A 121 -17.77 6.89 9.11
C PHE A 121 -17.27 5.68 8.30
N LEU A 122 -15.96 5.58 8.04
CA LEU A 122 -15.36 4.44 7.35
C LEU A 122 -15.07 3.24 8.28
N SER A 123 -15.31 3.37 9.58
CA SER A 123 -14.98 2.37 10.62
C SER A 123 -15.44 0.95 10.30
N GLY A 124 -16.64 0.77 9.75
CA GLY A 124 -17.13 -0.56 9.39
C GLY A 124 -16.28 -1.24 8.31
N LEU A 125 -15.91 -0.51 7.27
CA LEU A 125 -15.10 -1.02 6.16
C LEU A 125 -13.64 -1.22 6.58
N THR A 126 -13.06 -0.27 7.32
CA THR A 126 -11.68 -0.37 7.82
C THR A 126 -11.54 -1.50 8.83
N GLN A 127 -12.55 -1.75 9.69
CA GLN A 127 -12.51 -2.86 10.64
C GLN A 127 -12.47 -4.22 9.93
N SER A 128 -13.29 -4.42 8.90
CA SER A 128 -13.27 -5.66 8.12
C SER A 128 -11.88 -5.96 7.52
N ILE A 129 -11.22 -4.93 6.99
CA ILE A 129 -9.85 -5.06 6.46
C ILE A 129 -8.87 -5.41 7.59
N LYS A 130 -8.91 -4.68 8.70
CA LYS A 130 -8.03 -4.90 9.87
C LYS A 130 -8.15 -6.31 10.42
N ASP A 131 -9.36 -6.85 10.52
CA ASP A 131 -9.62 -8.21 11.01
C ASP A 131 -9.03 -9.25 10.06
N MET A 132 -9.23 -9.09 8.75
CA MET A 132 -8.64 -9.98 7.74
C MET A 132 -7.11 -9.95 7.74
N LEU A 133 -6.52 -8.75 7.81
CA LEU A 133 -5.07 -8.59 7.90
C LEU A 133 -4.55 -9.27 9.18
N THR A 134 -5.23 -9.08 10.31
CA THR A 134 -4.84 -9.72 11.57
C THR A 134 -4.84 -11.25 11.46
N ALA A 135 -5.88 -11.83 10.85
CA ALA A 135 -5.97 -13.26 10.64
C ALA A 135 -4.84 -13.79 9.74
N ILE A 136 -4.59 -13.13 8.60
CA ILE A 136 -3.54 -13.51 7.65
C ILE A 136 -2.15 -13.41 8.30
N LEU A 137 -1.86 -12.30 8.97
CA LEU A 137 -0.58 -12.08 9.63
C LEU A 137 -0.35 -13.07 10.78
N SER A 138 -1.39 -13.39 11.55
CA SER A 138 -1.30 -14.38 12.64
C SER A 138 -1.02 -15.77 12.10
N ALA A 139 -1.68 -16.16 11.01
CA ALA A 139 -1.42 -17.43 10.34
C ALA A 139 0.03 -17.51 9.83
N PHE A 140 0.49 -16.46 9.14
CA PHE A 140 1.86 -16.38 8.64
C PHE A 140 2.91 -16.46 9.77
N ILE A 141 2.71 -15.76 10.89
CA ILE A 141 3.60 -15.82 12.06
C ILE A 141 3.60 -17.24 12.65
N SER A 142 2.44 -17.90 12.71
CA SER A 142 2.34 -19.27 13.22
C SER A 142 3.09 -20.26 12.32
N ASP A 143 2.95 -20.13 11.00
CA ASP A 143 3.66 -20.97 10.03
C ASP A 143 5.18 -20.79 10.10
N ILE A 144 5.65 -19.55 10.35
CA ILE A 144 7.07 -19.25 10.60
C ILE A 144 7.56 -19.85 11.92
N LYS A 145 6.73 -19.86 12.97
CA LYS A 145 7.12 -20.41 14.27
C LYS A 145 7.20 -21.94 14.26
N ASP A 146 6.61 -22.59 13.26
CA ASP A 146 6.81 -24.01 12.97
C ASP A 146 8.16 -24.20 12.22
N GLU A 147 9.24 -24.23 13.00
CA GLU A 147 10.64 -24.23 12.52
C GLU A 147 10.93 -25.33 11.47
N ASN A 148 10.21 -26.45 11.52
CA ASN A 148 10.34 -27.56 10.58
C ASN A 148 9.82 -27.22 9.17
N ARG A 149 8.82 -26.35 9.08
CA ARG A 149 8.15 -25.98 7.83
C ARG A 149 8.90 -24.88 7.09
N LEU A 150 9.51 -23.94 7.83
CA LEU A 150 10.42 -22.94 7.26
C LEU A 150 11.66 -23.57 6.62
N ARG A 151 12.23 -24.59 7.28
CA ARG A 151 13.36 -25.34 6.70
C ARG A 151 12.96 -25.99 5.37
N SER A 152 11.81 -26.68 5.30
CA SER A 152 11.41 -27.33 4.04
C SER A 152 11.17 -26.34 2.90
N ILE A 153 10.57 -25.18 3.17
CA ILE A 153 10.26 -24.16 2.14
C ILE A 153 11.53 -23.45 1.64
N ILE A 154 12.50 -23.18 2.51
CA ILE A 154 13.80 -22.62 2.11
C ILE A 154 14.59 -23.64 1.30
N PHE A 155 14.60 -24.91 1.73
CA PHE A 155 15.27 -25.98 0.98
C PHE A 155 14.59 -26.29 -0.36
N GLU A 156 13.27 -26.16 -0.50
CA GLU A 156 12.60 -26.32 -1.80
C GLU A 156 12.84 -25.15 -2.76
N ARG A 157 13.06 -23.93 -2.24
CA ARG A 157 13.37 -22.74 -3.07
C ARG A 157 14.83 -22.61 -3.51
N ASP A 158 15.77 -23.25 -2.83
CA ASP A 158 17.20 -23.25 -3.23
C ASP A 158 17.52 -24.34 -4.29
N PHE A 159 16.53 -25.16 -4.68
CA PHE A 159 16.68 -26.25 -5.65
C PHE A 159 15.90 -26.07 -6.97
N GLU A 160 15.14 -24.97 -7.13
CA GLU A 160 14.55 -24.52 -8.41
C GLU A 160 15.22 -23.23 -8.91
#